data_AF-A0AAD9DBN5-F1
#
_entry.id   AF-A0AAD9DBN5-F1
#
_cell.length_a   1.000
_cell.length_b   1.000
_cell.length_c   1.000
_cell.angle_alpha   90.00
_cell.angle_beta   90.00
_cell.angle_gamma   90.00
#
_symmetry.space_group_name_H-M   'P 1'
#
loop_
_entity.id
_entity.type
_entity.pdbx_description
1 polymer ?
#
loop_
_entity_poly.entity_id
_entity_poly.type
_entity_poly.pdbx_seq_one_letter_code
_entity_poly.pdbx_strand_id
1 'polypeptide(L)'
;MTVTSFYWIRLPLQTLQKKRGSSISWHQLHSNGDVNIRIKPTALHQQSNSNHNEPSCDKSFGLYVHIPYCRRRCNYCDFAIVPIGDSGDDENNIRTMGFHKMDEEYKNAILNEINSIGESSHGKKIPLRSIYFGGGTPSLAPLSTLRDIMHALLHSESAPFQLLNNIDDDDNEAAEITIEMDPGTFDERFLQSIKGFGFNRISLGVQSFDDNLLSTMGRVHRSADIYNSVNMITEVFGEDKANYSLDLISGVPGLTLAGWTDALHKAVSLRPKPKHISVYDLQVESGTTFGKWYADAVEEKEDDEGATKLARIPPATSLLHPSLPSADDCAFMYRYASGYLRARSYEHYEISSYALQDGIGRPHRSKHNQIYWEIGGKWYAIGLGATSNVNGTRYSRPRALSEYNGWTKDLGKDDSSNDPPWMSNDSEQGSNQTADKDDALLDIILTRLRTKDGLDLDWIANNEKYGDSYVEAIKRGVKYFEDTELVTVSPGRIKLTDPDGFLFSNNIISNIFAQLDDDTD
;
A
#
# COMPACT_ATOMS: atom_id res chain seq x y z
N MET A 1 4.76 -1.78 4.08
CA MET A 1 3.64 -1.89 3.13
C MET A 1 2.83 -0.61 3.12
N THR A 2 3.36 0.43 2.48
CA THR A 2 2.50 1.50 1.95
C THR A 2 1.76 0.92 0.76
N VAL A 3 0.43 0.96 0.81
CA VAL A 3 -0.52 0.46 -0.20
C VAL A 3 -0.43 1.25 -1.54
N THR A 4 0.61 2.06 -1.73
CA THR A 4 0.79 2.94 -2.89
C THR A 4 1.42 2.28 -4.12
N SER A 5 1.88 1.02 -4.02
CA SER A 5 2.22 0.25 -5.23
C SER A 5 0.94 -0.42 -5.74
N PHE A 6 0.34 0.16 -6.78
CA PHE A 6 -0.84 -0.39 -7.43
C PHE A 6 -0.61 -1.86 -7.83
N TYR A 7 -1.36 -2.78 -7.22
CA TYR A 7 -1.27 -4.21 -7.43
C TYR A 7 -1.72 -4.59 -8.85
N TRP A 8 -0.77 -4.75 -9.78
CA TRP A 8 -1.01 -5.40 -11.06
C TRP A 8 -0.74 -6.91 -10.95
N ILE A 9 -1.77 -7.74 -10.76
CA ILE A 9 -1.75 -9.14 -11.21
C ILE A 9 -1.56 -9.12 -12.73
N ARG A 10 -0.38 -9.50 -13.20
CA ARG A 10 -0.06 -9.60 -14.62
C ARG A 10 -0.46 -11.00 -15.11
N LEU A 11 -1.67 -11.16 -15.63
CA LEU A 11 -1.98 -12.31 -16.48
C LEU A 11 -1.60 -11.99 -17.93
N PRO A 12 -0.89 -12.88 -18.66
CA PRO A 12 -0.51 -12.62 -20.03
C PRO A 12 -1.76 -12.52 -20.92
N LEU A 13 -1.95 -11.34 -21.52
CA LEU A 13 -2.92 -11.11 -22.59
C LEU A 13 -2.60 -12.04 -23.77
N GLN A 14 -3.40 -13.10 -23.95
CA GLN A 14 -3.50 -13.75 -25.25
C GLN A 14 -4.31 -12.83 -26.17
N THR A 15 -3.60 -12.11 -27.04
CA THR A 15 -4.17 -11.19 -28.02
C THR A 15 -4.95 -11.96 -29.09
N LEU A 16 -6.27 -11.81 -29.09
CA LEU A 16 -7.10 -12.03 -30.27
C LEU A 16 -6.88 -10.88 -31.26
N GLN A 17 -5.94 -11.05 -32.18
CA GLN A 17 -5.78 -10.16 -33.33
C GLN A 17 -7.02 -10.27 -34.24
N LYS A 18 -7.89 -9.26 -34.21
CA LYS A 18 -8.86 -9.00 -35.29
C LYS A 18 -8.34 -7.87 -36.16
N LYS A 19 -7.88 -8.24 -37.36
CA LYS A 19 -7.49 -7.34 -38.44
C LYS A 19 -8.57 -6.28 -38.70
N ARG A 20 -8.21 -5.00 -38.60
CA ARG A 20 -8.78 -3.94 -39.44
C ARG A 20 -7.65 -3.05 -39.91
N GLY A 21 -7.36 -3.17 -41.21
CA GLY A 21 -6.56 -2.19 -41.91
C GLY A 21 -7.43 -1.03 -42.35
N SER A 22 -6.90 0.18 -42.21
CA SER A 22 -6.83 1.17 -43.29
C SER A 22 -6.20 2.43 -42.74
N SER A 23 -5.00 2.72 -43.23
CA SER A 23 -4.33 4.01 -43.39
C SER A 23 -5.07 5.27 -42.94
N ILE A 24 -4.36 6.15 -42.22
CA ILE A 24 -4.02 7.49 -42.69
C ILE A 24 -2.79 8.02 -41.93
N SER A 25 -1.94 8.69 -42.70
CA SER A 25 -0.61 9.20 -42.43
C SER A 25 -0.59 10.38 -41.46
N TRP A 26 0.25 10.30 -40.42
CA TRP A 26 0.77 11.46 -39.68
C TRP A 26 1.75 12.23 -40.55
N HIS A 27 1.59 13.55 -40.73
CA HIS A 27 2.69 14.51 -40.96
C HIS A 27 2.19 15.97 -40.69
N GLN A 28 3.05 16.72 -40.00
CA GLN A 28 3.22 18.19 -39.99
C GLN A 28 2.44 19.12 -39.01
N LEU A 29 3.11 19.31 -37.87
CA LEU A 29 3.45 20.55 -37.13
C LEU A 29 3.07 21.96 -37.68
N HIS A 30 2.63 22.77 -36.70
CA HIS A 30 2.80 24.23 -36.47
C HIS A 30 1.99 25.27 -37.27
N SER A 31 1.13 26.03 -36.57
CA SER A 31 1.33 27.48 -36.34
C SER A 31 0.25 28.15 -35.45
N ASN A 32 0.75 28.92 -34.47
CA ASN A 32 0.24 30.09 -33.72
C ASN A 32 -1.26 30.47 -33.70
N GLY A 33 -1.74 30.76 -32.49
CA GLY A 33 -2.88 31.65 -32.25
C GLY A 33 -3.24 31.78 -30.75
N ASP A 34 -2.67 32.77 -30.07
CA ASP A 34 -3.07 33.20 -28.73
C ASP A 34 -4.53 33.68 -28.71
N VAL A 35 -5.34 33.16 -27.77
CA VAL A 35 -6.57 33.83 -27.32
C VAL A 35 -6.67 33.71 -25.79
N ASN A 36 -6.42 34.82 -25.10
CA ASN A 36 -6.69 35.02 -23.68
C ASN A 36 -8.20 35.13 -23.44
N ILE A 37 -8.80 34.25 -22.62
CA ILE A 37 -10.12 34.47 -22.02
C ILE A 37 -10.03 34.29 -20.50
N ARG A 38 -10.26 35.40 -19.80
CA ARG A 38 -10.25 35.54 -18.34
C ARG A 38 -11.69 35.32 -17.83
N ILE A 39 -11.95 34.26 -17.08
CA ILE A 39 -13.24 34.02 -16.43
C ILE A 39 -13.08 34.16 -14.91
N LYS A 40 -13.86 35.06 -14.31
CA LYS A 40 -13.91 35.30 -12.86
C LYS A 40 -14.66 34.18 -12.14
N PRO A 41 -14.25 33.74 -10.92
CA PRO A 41 -15.07 32.84 -10.12
C PRO A 41 -16.24 33.62 -9.51
N THR A 42 -17.45 33.11 -9.70
CA THR A 42 -18.65 33.57 -8.97
C THR A 42 -18.96 32.52 -7.90
N ALA A 43 -19.06 32.97 -6.65
CA ALA A 43 -19.34 32.15 -5.49
C ALA A 43 -20.72 31.47 -5.61
N LEU A 44 -20.78 30.17 -5.29
CA LEU A 44 -22.04 29.45 -5.12
C LEU A 44 -22.22 29.02 -3.66
N HIS A 45 -23.37 29.42 -3.13
CA HIS A 45 -23.90 29.12 -1.81
C HIS A 45 -24.07 27.62 -1.57
N GLN A 46 -23.68 27.18 -0.37
CA GLN A 46 -24.11 25.91 0.20
C GLN A 46 -25.60 25.97 0.58
N GLN A 47 -26.37 24.97 0.15
CA GLN A 47 -27.57 24.53 0.85
C GLN A 47 -27.58 23.01 0.99
N SER A 48 -28.05 22.58 2.15
CA SER A 48 -27.93 21.27 2.78
C SER A 48 -29.15 20.36 2.56
N ASN A 49 -28.90 19.05 2.73
CA ASN A 49 -29.77 17.91 3.08
C ASN A 49 -30.35 17.04 1.96
N SER A 50 -29.91 15.77 1.94
CA SER A 50 -30.81 14.62 2.15
C SER A 50 -30.03 13.36 2.58
N ASN A 51 -30.66 12.56 3.44
CA ASN A 51 -30.13 11.37 4.12
C ASN A 51 -29.93 10.19 3.15
N HIS A 52 -28.68 9.79 2.92
CA HIS A 52 -28.32 8.43 2.48
C HIS A 52 -27.06 8.00 3.22
N ASN A 53 -27.17 6.92 4.01
CA ASN A 53 -26.11 6.39 4.87
C ASN A 53 -25.04 5.65 4.04
N GLU A 54 -24.02 6.37 3.60
CA GLU A 54 -22.63 5.95 3.73
C GLU A 54 -21.97 6.93 4.73
N PRO A 55 -20.97 6.52 5.53
CA PRO A 55 -20.33 7.45 6.45
C PRO A 55 -19.80 8.61 5.61
N SER A 56 -20.27 9.83 5.90
CA SER A 56 -19.66 11.04 5.36
C SER A 56 -18.16 10.87 5.48
N CYS A 57 -17.39 11.06 4.39
CA CYS A 57 -15.93 11.10 4.43
C CYS A 57 -15.53 11.97 5.61
N ASP A 58 -15.24 11.29 6.71
CA ASP A 58 -15.09 11.90 8.00
C ASP A 58 -13.86 12.78 7.90
N LYS A 59 -13.77 13.84 8.69
CA LYS A 59 -12.63 14.77 8.64
C LYS A 59 -11.31 14.11 9.05
N SER A 60 -11.30 12.79 9.24
CA SER A 60 -10.24 11.96 9.76
C SER A 60 -9.24 11.52 8.70
N PHE A 61 -7.98 11.45 9.11
CA PHE A 61 -6.86 11.12 8.25
C PHE A 61 -6.15 9.86 8.74
N GLY A 62 -5.49 9.19 7.80
CA GLY A 62 -4.36 8.31 8.11
C GLY A 62 -3.07 9.11 8.23
N LEU A 63 -2.14 8.63 9.05
CA LEU A 63 -0.76 9.10 9.04
C LEU A 63 0.19 7.94 8.79
N TYR A 64 1.01 8.03 7.75
CA TYR A 64 2.12 7.12 7.50
C TYR A 64 3.45 7.79 7.85
N VAL A 65 4.32 7.09 8.58
CA VAL A 65 5.67 7.55 8.92
C VAL A 65 6.67 6.55 8.34
N HIS A 66 7.51 7.02 7.43
CA HIS A 66 8.54 6.20 6.81
C HIS A 66 9.77 6.11 7.72
N ILE A 67 10.18 4.89 8.07
CA ILE A 67 11.45 4.58 8.73
C ILE A 67 12.23 3.65 7.80
N PRO A 68 13.34 4.10 7.19
CA PRO A 68 13.90 3.45 6.00
C PRO A 68 14.86 2.31 6.30
N TYR A 69 15.15 1.99 7.57
CA TYR A 69 16.27 1.11 7.90
C TYR A 69 15.95 -0.35 7.62
N CYS A 70 16.86 -1.07 6.98
CA CYS A 70 16.80 -2.53 6.88
C CYS A 70 18.18 -3.12 7.19
N ARG A 71 18.26 -4.32 7.76
CA ARG A 71 19.56 -5.01 7.89
C ARG A 71 20.22 -5.20 6.52
N ARG A 72 19.42 -5.61 5.53
CA ARG A 72 19.79 -5.73 4.11
C ARG A 72 18.55 -5.61 3.23
N ARG A 73 18.76 -5.34 1.94
CA ARG A 73 17.67 -5.34 0.95
C ARG A 73 17.26 -6.77 0.61
N CYS A 74 15.98 -7.10 0.78
CA CYS A 74 15.43 -8.39 0.33
C CYS A 74 15.45 -8.45 -1.21
N ASN A 75 15.56 -9.65 -1.77
CA ASN A 75 15.77 -9.83 -3.20
C ASN A 75 14.58 -9.37 -4.06
N TYR A 76 13.38 -9.32 -3.50
CA TYR A 76 12.16 -8.83 -4.14
C TYR A 76 11.83 -7.35 -3.85
N CYS A 77 12.57 -6.69 -2.94
CA CYS A 77 12.15 -5.41 -2.36
C CYS A 77 12.57 -4.19 -3.22
N ASP A 78 11.58 -3.44 -3.70
CA ASP A 78 11.73 -2.20 -4.47
C ASP A 78 11.57 -0.92 -3.62
N PHE A 79 11.37 -1.07 -2.30
CA PHE A 79 11.13 0.06 -1.40
C PHE A 79 12.36 0.97 -1.24
N ALA A 80 12.07 2.22 -0.88
CA ALA A 80 13.08 3.23 -0.55
C ALA A 80 13.67 2.94 0.84
N ILE A 81 14.62 2.01 0.91
CA ILE A 81 15.26 1.59 2.16
C ILE A 81 16.76 1.92 2.19
N VAL A 82 17.30 1.96 3.40
CA VAL A 82 18.70 2.17 3.73
C VAL A 82 19.23 0.91 4.44
N PRO A 83 20.11 0.13 3.80
CA PRO A 83 20.76 -1.02 4.42
C PRO A 83 21.74 -0.58 5.52
N ILE A 84 21.57 -1.07 6.75
CA ILE A 84 22.43 -0.74 7.90
C ILE A 84 23.38 -1.87 8.32
N GLY A 85 23.19 -3.08 7.79
CA GLY A 85 23.98 -4.27 8.10
C GLY A 85 23.48 -5.07 9.30
N ASP A 86 24.17 -6.17 9.60
CA ASP A 86 23.85 -7.11 10.68
C ASP A 86 24.71 -6.89 11.94
N SER A 87 25.57 -5.87 11.96
CA SER A 87 26.41 -5.57 13.11
C SER A 87 25.50 -5.11 14.25
N GLY A 88 25.30 -5.97 15.25
CA GLY A 88 24.58 -5.64 16.49
C GLY A 88 25.20 -4.45 17.20
N ASP A 89 24.47 -3.93 18.19
CA ASP A 89 24.73 -2.72 18.99
C ASP A 89 26.08 -2.72 19.76
N ASP A 90 27.20 -2.90 19.06
CA ASP A 90 28.52 -2.61 19.59
C ASP A 90 28.80 -1.13 19.35
N GLU A 91 28.54 -0.31 20.37
CA GLU A 91 28.76 1.14 20.36
C GLU A 91 30.22 1.52 20.01
N ASN A 92 31.18 0.59 20.15
CA ASN A 92 32.58 0.81 19.80
C ASN A 92 32.92 0.48 18.34
N ASN A 93 31.96 0.01 17.55
CA ASN A 93 32.16 -0.26 16.13
C ASN A 93 31.91 1.01 15.29
N ILE A 94 32.87 1.35 14.43
CA ILE A 94 32.80 2.49 13.50
C ILE A 94 31.51 2.46 12.67
N ARG A 95 31.00 1.27 12.32
CA ARG A 95 29.74 1.11 11.59
C ARG A 95 28.52 1.54 12.41
N THR A 96 28.48 1.21 13.70
CA THR A 96 27.42 1.61 14.64
C THR A 96 27.42 3.12 14.84
N MET A 97 28.59 3.74 14.98
CA MET A 97 28.73 5.20 15.07
C MET A 97 28.23 5.91 13.79
N GLY A 98 28.53 5.35 12.62
CA GLY A 98 28.02 5.86 11.34
C GLY A 98 26.50 5.77 11.23
N PHE A 99 25.90 4.67 11.72
CA PHE A 99 24.46 4.50 11.79
C PHE A 99 23.80 5.54 12.72
N HIS A 100 24.26 5.70 13.96
CA HIS A 100 23.65 6.67 14.89
C HIS A 100 23.71 8.09 14.37
N LYS A 101 24.81 8.50 13.72
CA LYS A 101 24.89 9.83 13.10
C LYS A 101 23.86 9.98 11.98
N MET A 102 23.72 8.98 11.11
CA MET A 102 22.74 8.97 10.02
C MET A 102 21.31 8.97 10.55
N ASP A 103 21.03 8.21 11.61
CA ASP A 103 19.74 8.18 12.30
C ASP A 103 19.39 9.53 12.90
N GLU A 104 20.32 10.18 13.60
CA GLU A 104 20.11 11.52 14.14
C GLU A 104 19.85 12.55 13.03
N GLU A 105 20.59 12.50 11.91
CA GLU A 105 20.33 13.36 10.76
C GLU A 105 18.93 13.14 10.16
N TYR A 106 18.51 11.88 10.01
CA TYR A 106 17.19 11.55 9.48
C TYR A 106 16.06 11.90 10.45
N LYS A 107 16.23 11.62 11.74
CA LYS A 107 15.30 12.01 12.81
C LYS A 107 15.07 13.52 12.77
N ASN A 108 16.13 14.32 12.70
CA ASN A 108 16.01 15.77 12.62
C ASN A 108 15.25 16.22 11.36
N ALA A 109 15.47 15.55 10.21
CA ALA A 109 14.71 15.82 8.99
C ALA A 109 13.20 15.51 9.16
N ILE A 110 12.85 14.35 9.74
CA ILE A 110 11.46 13.99 10.08
C ILE A 110 10.85 15.03 11.04
N LEU A 111 11.56 15.41 12.10
CA LEU A 111 11.06 16.38 13.07
C LEU A 111 10.83 17.76 12.44
N ASN A 112 11.69 18.20 11.51
CA ASN A 112 11.49 19.42 10.74
C ASN A 112 10.23 19.36 9.86
N GLU A 113 9.99 18.24 9.17
CA GLU A 113 8.77 18.05 8.38
C GLU A 113 7.51 18.09 9.27
N ILE A 114 7.53 17.41 10.42
CA ILE A 114 6.41 17.41 11.38
C ILE A 114 6.14 18.83 11.89
N ASN A 115 7.18 19.56 12.30
CA ASN A 115 7.03 20.93 12.80
C ASN A 115 6.46 21.87 11.74
N SER A 116 6.90 21.73 10.48
CA SER A 116 6.35 22.50 9.37
C SER A 116 4.85 22.24 9.17
N ILE A 117 4.37 21.01 9.30
CA ILE A 117 2.93 20.70 9.27
C ILE A 117 2.21 21.39 10.44
N GLY A 118 2.81 21.36 11.63
CA GLY A 118 2.25 21.99 12.84
C GLY A 118 2.08 23.51 12.71
N GLU A 119 3.11 24.19 12.23
CA GLU A 119 3.13 25.64 12.02
C GLU A 119 2.05 26.08 11.02
N SER A 120 1.94 25.37 9.90
CA SER A 120 0.97 25.70 8.84
C SER A 120 -0.48 25.34 9.19
N SER A 121 -0.69 24.47 10.19
CA SER A 121 -2.04 24.14 10.65
C SER A 121 -2.68 25.23 11.51
N HIS A 122 -1.96 26.34 11.79
CA HIS A 122 -2.43 27.50 12.57
C HIS A 122 -3.13 27.12 13.89
N GLY A 123 -2.57 26.13 14.60
CA GLY A 123 -3.10 25.63 15.86
C GLY A 123 -4.31 24.69 15.76
N LYS A 124 -4.80 24.37 14.56
CA LYS A 124 -5.82 23.34 14.36
C LYS A 124 -5.16 21.97 14.27
N LYS A 125 -5.55 21.04 15.15
CA LYS A 125 -5.05 19.67 15.09
C LYS A 125 -5.81 18.84 14.07
N ILE A 126 -5.08 18.13 13.22
CA ILE A 126 -5.62 17.21 12.23
C ILE A 126 -6.05 15.92 12.96
N PRO A 127 -7.33 15.51 12.87
CA PRO A 127 -7.80 14.30 13.53
C PRO A 127 -7.32 13.05 12.79
N LEU A 128 -6.68 12.13 13.51
CA LEU A 128 -6.16 10.88 13.01
C LEU A 128 -6.95 9.70 13.55
N ARG A 129 -7.40 8.82 12.65
CA ARG A 129 -7.94 7.50 13.04
C ARG A 129 -6.89 6.39 13.03
N SER A 130 -5.75 6.63 12.37
CA SER A 130 -4.60 5.71 12.45
C SER A 130 -3.26 6.40 12.22
N ILE A 131 -2.20 5.80 12.79
CA ILE A 131 -0.79 6.08 12.51
C ILE A 131 -0.10 4.77 12.15
N TYR A 132 0.76 4.77 11.14
CA TYR A 132 1.46 3.60 10.67
C TYR A 132 2.94 3.90 10.45
N PHE A 133 3.80 3.28 11.24
CA PHE A 133 5.25 3.33 11.06
C PHE A 133 5.65 2.15 10.18
N GLY A 134 6.18 2.42 8.99
CA GLY A 134 6.60 1.40 8.04
C GLY A 134 7.78 1.85 7.18
N GLY A 135 8.07 1.09 6.11
CA GLY A 135 9.02 1.50 5.08
C GLY A 135 10.09 0.45 4.88
N GLY A 136 11.15 0.53 5.69
CA GLY A 136 12.05 -0.58 5.91
C GLY A 136 11.55 -1.45 7.05
N THR A 137 12.29 -1.44 8.15
CA THR A 137 12.03 -2.19 9.37
C THR A 137 12.10 -1.21 10.55
N PRO A 138 11.00 -0.51 10.87
CA PRO A 138 10.93 0.45 11.97
C PRO A 138 11.49 -0.02 13.31
N SER A 139 11.43 -1.31 13.62
CA SER A 139 12.05 -1.89 14.83
C SER A 139 13.58 -1.82 14.87
N LEU A 140 14.25 -1.47 13.77
CA LEU A 140 15.69 -1.20 13.76
C LEU A 140 16.02 0.26 14.12
N ALA A 141 15.04 1.16 14.18
CA ALA A 141 15.30 2.53 14.63
C ALA A 141 15.56 2.56 16.14
N PRO A 142 16.45 3.43 16.63
CA PRO A 142 16.62 3.65 18.06
C PRO A 142 15.30 4.03 18.74
N LEU A 143 15.08 3.52 19.96
CA LEU A 143 13.88 3.83 20.74
C LEU A 143 13.72 5.34 21.00
N SER A 144 14.84 6.08 21.11
CA SER A 144 14.83 7.54 21.20
C SER A 144 14.19 8.17 19.96
N THR A 145 14.52 7.67 18.77
CA THR A 145 14.00 8.17 17.49
C THR A 145 12.49 7.95 17.39
N LEU A 146 12.01 6.73 17.69
CA LEU A 146 10.58 6.44 17.70
C LEU A 146 9.82 7.29 18.73
N ARG A 147 10.39 7.46 19.94
CA ARG A 147 9.82 8.31 20.99
C ARG A 147 9.72 9.77 20.56
N ASP A 148 10.80 10.34 20.06
CA ASP A 148 10.89 11.75 19.73
C ASP A 148 9.94 12.09 18.57
N ILE A 149 9.83 11.19 17.56
CA ILE A 149 8.84 11.32 16.48
C ILE A 149 7.42 11.26 17.03
N MET A 150 7.07 10.25 17.83
CA MET A 150 5.72 10.14 18.42
C MET A 150 5.35 11.34 19.30
N HIS A 151 6.32 11.85 20.06
CA HIS A 151 6.16 13.06 20.85
C HIS A 151 5.87 14.28 19.95
N ALA A 152 6.65 14.49 18.90
CA ALA A 152 6.44 15.60 17.96
C ALA A 152 5.11 15.51 17.20
N LEU A 153 4.64 14.30 16.88
CA LEU A 153 3.38 14.11 16.16
C LEU A 153 2.16 14.49 17.01
N LEU A 154 2.13 14.11 18.29
CA LEU A 154 0.91 14.12 19.10
C LEU A 154 0.96 15.00 20.35
N HIS A 155 2.16 15.22 20.91
CA HIS A 155 2.32 15.69 22.29
C HIS A 155 3.08 17.01 22.43
N SER A 156 3.91 17.40 21.46
CA SER A 156 4.59 18.69 21.48
C SER A 156 3.59 19.86 21.41
N GLU A 157 4.03 21.05 21.81
CA GLU A 157 3.22 22.28 21.68
C GLU A 157 2.86 22.57 20.22
N SER A 158 3.76 22.25 19.29
CA SER A 158 3.60 22.35 17.84
C SER A 158 2.92 21.13 17.21
N ALA A 159 2.44 20.14 17.99
CA ALA A 159 1.96 18.87 17.46
C ALA A 159 0.81 19.07 16.45
N PRO A 160 1.00 18.66 15.17
CA PRO A 160 0.00 18.87 14.12
C PRO A 160 -1.22 17.98 14.25
N PHE A 161 -1.10 16.85 14.96
CA PHE A 161 -2.10 15.80 14.94
C PHE A 161 -2.74 15.57 16.30
N GLN A 162 -3.95 15.02 16.28
CA GLN A 162 -4.63 14.47 17.44
C GLN A 162 -5.29 13.15 17.07
N LEU A 163 -5.23 12.16 17.96
CA LEU A 163 -5.96 10.92 17.75
C LEU A 163 -7.45 11.15 17.97
N LEU A 164 -8.28 10.57 17.11
CA LEU A 164 -9.70 10.44 17.36
C LEU A 164 -9.91 9.45 18.50
N ASN A 165 -10.37 9.97 19.63
CA ASN A 165 -10.83 9.19 20.75
C ASN A 165 -12.32 9.51 20.92
N ASN A 166 -13.20 8.57 20.55
CA ASN A 166 -14.62 8.56 20.92
C ASN A 166 -15.39 9.87 20.64
N ILE A 167 -15.40 10.35 19.40
CA ILE A 167 -16.36 11.36 18.98
C ILE A 167 -17.18 10.75 17.86
N ASP A 168 -18.31 10.15 18.26
CA ASP A 168 -19.47 9.88 17.41
C ASP A 168 -19.43 8.73 16.36
N ASP A 169 -18.44 7.85 16.37
CA ASP A 169 -18.51 6.59 15.60
C ASP A 169 -19.17 5.46 16.41
N ASP A 170 -20.20 4.82 15.85
CA ASP A 170 -21.02 3.74 16.44
C ASP A 170 -20.17 2.56 16.98
N ASP A 171 -18.90 2.43 16.58
CA ASP A 171 -18.01 1.34 16.97
C ASP A 171 -17.09 1.64 18.18
N ASN A 172 -16.99 2.90 18.66
CA ASN A 172 -16.31 3.28 19.91
C ASN A 172 -14.88 2.70 20.09
N GLU A 173 -14.15 2.49 18.99
CA GLU A 173 -12.82 1.87 19.00
C GLU A 173 -11.70 2.92 18.87
N ALA A 174 -10.67 2.80 19.71
CA ALA A 174 -9.49 3.68 19.69
C ALA A 174 -8.77 3.71 18.33
N ALA A 175 -8.07 4.82 18.05
CA ALA A 175 -7.21 4.96 16.89
C ALA A 175 -6.13 3.86 16.82
N GLU A 176 -5.87 3.35 15.62
CA GLU A 176 -4.87 2.29 15.38
C GLU A 176 -3.47 2.90 15.23
N ILE A 177 -2.50 2.49 16.06
CA ILE A 177 -1.09 2.89 15.93
C ILE A 177 -0.28 1.63 15.64
N THR A 178 0.10 1.47 14.38
CA THR A 178 0.81 0.30 13.86
C THR A 178 2.31 0.55 13.72
N ILE A 179 3.12 -0.46 13.99
CA ILE A 179 4.54 -0.50 13.63
C ILE A 179 4.87 -1.78 12.85
N GLU A 180 5.61 -1.64 11.75
CA GLU A 180 6.19 -2.77 11.02
C GLU A 180 7.45 -3.30 11.71
N MET A 181 7.53 -4.61 11.83
CA MET A 181 8.63 -5.29 12.52
C MET A 181 9.01 -6.57 11.77
N ASP A 182 10.30 -6.84 11.70
CA ASP A 182 10.80 -8.14 11.24
C ASP A 182 11.07 -9.05 12.44
N PRO A 183 10.78 -10.36 12.36
CA PRO A 183 11.20 -11.28 13.41
C PRO A 183 12.72 -11.18 13.67
N GLY A 184 13.12 -11.23 14.95
CA GLY A 184 14.52 -11.12 15.35
C GLY A 184 15.14 -9.70 15.29
N THR A 185 14.32 -8.65 15.17
CA THR A 185 14.76 -7.24 15.21
C THR A 185 14.32 -6.48 16.46
N PHE A 186 13.76 -7.19 17.44
CA PHE A 186 13.24 -6.60 18.68
C PHE A 186 13.32 -7.61 19.83
N ASP A 187 13.27 -7.09 21.04
CA ASP A 187 13.17 -7.84 22.29
C ASP A 187 11.99 -7.35 23.14
N GLU A 188 11.79 -7.95 24.32
CA GLU A 188 10.74 -7.55 25.26
C GLU A 188 10.85 -6.08 25.70
N ARG A 189 12.08 -5.56 25.87
CA ARG A 189 12.30 -4.17 26.29
C ARG A 189 11.83 -3.20 25.21
N PHE A 190 12.12 -3.50 23.95
CA PHE A 190 11.62 -2.76 22.80
C PHE A 190 10.09 -2.75 22.80
N LEU A 191 9.45 -3.92 22.91
CA LEU A 191 7.99 -4.06 22.95
C LEU A 191 7.35 -3.27 24.10
N GLN A 192 7.93 -3.33 25.30
CA GLN A 192 7.47 -2.56 26.47
C GLN A 192 7.55 -1.05 26.18
N SER A 193 8.63 -0.61 25.54
CA SER A 193 8.85 0.80 25.21
C SER A 193 7.85 1.31 24.16
N ILE A 194 7.66 0.59 23.05
CA ILE A 194 6.69 0.99 22.01
C ILE A 194 5.25 0.94 22.53
N LYS A 195 4.91 -0.02 23.39
CA LYS A 195 3.61 -0.06 24.08
C LYS A 195 3.41 1.21 24.91
N GLY A 196 4.45 1.68 25.61
CA GLY A 196 4.45 2.94 26.34
C GLY A 196 4.31 4.19 25.47
N PHE A 197 4.75 4.13 24.20
CA PHE A 197 4.57 5.21 23.23
C PHE A 197 3.17 5.22 22.58
N GLY A 198 2.35 4.22 22.86
CA GLY A 198 0.96 4.12 22.36
C GLY A 198 0.75 3.15 21.20
N PHE A 199 1.80 2.47 20.72
CA PHE A 199 1.65 1.44 19.68
C PHE A 199 0.72 0.32 20.18
N ASN A 200 -0.31 0.02 19.40
CA ASN A 200 -1.35 -0.95 19.74
C ASN A 200 -1.62 -1.98 18.65
N ARG A 201 -0.82 -1.97 17.56
CA ARG A 201 -0.81 -2.99 16.52
C ARG A 201 0.61 -3.22 16.00
N ILE A 202 0.97 -4.47 15.71
CA ILE A 202 2.26 -4.85 15.12
C ILE A 202 2.03 -5.53 13.77
N SER A 203 2.68 -5.07 12.70
CA SER A 203 2.73 -5.82 11.44
C SER A 203 4.02 -6.61 11.34
N LEU A 204 3.93 -7.93 11.36
CA LEU A 204 5.09 -8.81 11.38
C LEU A 204 5.37 -9.34 9.97
N GLY A 205 6.51 -8.93 9.40
CA GLY A 205 6.98 -9.36 8.08
C GLY A 205 7.46 -10.81 8.08
N VAL A 206 6.57 -11.79 8.07
CA VAL A 206 6.97 -13.21 8.14
C VAL A 206 7.45 -13.74 6.79
N GLN A 207 6.69 -13.45 5.74
CA GLN A 207 6.84 -13.86 4.34
C GLN A 207 6.72 -15.37 4.12
N SER A 208 7.42 -16.19 4.91
CA SER A 208 7.37 -17.66 4.87
C SER A 208 7.77 -18.26 6.22
N PHE A 209 7.32 -19.49 6.48
CA PHE A 209 7.76 -20.32 7.61
C PHE A 209 8.87 -21.32 7.22
N ASP A 210 9.34 -21.28 5.97
CA ASP A 210 10.41 -22.12 5.44
C ASP A 210 11.73 -21.34 5.33
N ASP A 211 12.75 -21.82 6.04
CA ASP A 211 14.06 -21.19 6.12
C ASP A 211 14.80 -21.12 4.78
N ASN A 212 14.57 -22.07 3.88
CA ASN A 212 15.16 -22.04 2.55
C ASN A 212 14.51 -20.95 1.70
N LEU A 213 13.19 -20.81 1.76
CA LEU A 213 12.48 -19.73 1.05
C LEU A 213 12.84 -18.36 1.61
N LEU A 214 12.94 -18.23 2.94
CA LEU A 214 13.43 -17.00 3.59
C LEU A 214 14.84 -16.64 3.11
N SER A 215 15.74 -17.63 3.02
CA SER A 215 17.09 -17.43 2.47
C SER A 215 17.06 -16.98 1.01
N THR A 216 16.25 -17.63 0.16
CA THR A 216 16.06 -17.26 -1.27
C THR A 216 15.56 -15.82 -1.42
N MET A 217 14.66 -15.37 -0.55
CA MET A 217 14.15 -14.00 -0.52
C MET A 217 15.17 -12.99 0.04
N GLY A 218 16.30 -13.43 0.58
CA GLY A 218 17.29 -12.56 1.22
C GLY A 218 16.91 -12.11 2.62
N ARG A 219 15.95 -12.79 3.27
CA ARG A 219 15.53 -12.49 4.66
C ARG A 219 16.59 -12.94 5.65
N VAL A 220 16.78 -12.15 6.71
CA VAL A 220 17.74 -12.44 7.79
C VAL A 220 17.13 -13.40 8.82
N HIS A 221 15.86 -13.20 9.16
CA HIS A 221 15.15 -14.02 10.14
C HIS A 221 14.88 -15.44 9.64
N ARG A 222 14.65 -16.35 10.57
CA ARG A 222 14.30 -17.76 10.33
C ARG A 222 13.02 -18.12 11.06
N SER A 223 12.50 -19.32 10.78
CA SER A 223 11.22 -19.80 11.29
C SER A 223 11.12 -19.73 12.81
N ALA A 224 12.21 -20.08 13.52
CA ALA A 224 12.29 -19.98 14.98
C ALA A 224 12.08 -18.55 15.50
N ASP A 225 12.59 -17.54 14.79
CA ASP A 225 12.43 -16.13 15.18
C ASP A 225 10.96 -15.71 15.14
N ILE A 226 10.15 -16.28 14.23
CA ILE A 226 8.72 -15.98 14.13
C ILE A 226 8.01 -16.41 15.42
N TYR A 227 8.25 -17.65 15.87
CA TYR A 227 7.63 -18.16 17.09
C TYR A 227 8.08 -17.39 18.32
N ASN A 228 9.38 -17.07 18.41
CA ASN A 228 9.92 -16.26 19.50
C ASN A 228 9.29 -14.86 19.52
N SER A 229 9.15 -14.22 18.35
CA SER A 229 8.48 -12.93 18.21
C SER A 229 7.04 -12.97 18.69
N VAL A 230 6.26 -13.97 18.30
CA VAL A 230 4.86 -14.12 18.75
C VAL A 230 4.79 -14.33 20.26
N ASN A 231 5.68 -15.15 20.83
CA ASN A 231 5.75 -15.34 22.28
C ASN A 231 6.03 -14.02 23.02
N MET A 232 7.05 -13.25 22.60
CA MET A 232 7.38 -11.97 23.23
C MET A 232 6.22 -10.94 23.10
N ILE A 233 5.56 -10.88 21.94
CA ILE A 233 4.37 -10.04 21.75
C ILE A 233 3.27 -10.43 22.74
N THR A 234 3.04 -11.73 22.90
CA THR A 234 2.02 -12.28 23.80
C THR A 234 2.33 -11.95 25.26
N GLU A 235 3.58 -12.11 25.69
CA GLU A 235 4.02 -11.82 27.07
C GLU A 235 3.87 -10.33 27.41
N VAL A 236 4.21 -9.44 26.47
CA VAL A 236 4.17 -7.99 26.71
C VAL A 236 2.78 -7.39 26.56
N PHE A 237 2.00 -7.81 25.55
CA PHE A 237 0.67 -7.24 25.29
C PHE A 237 -0.45 -8.00 26.00
N GLY A 238 -0.26 -9.29 26.29
CA GLY A 238 -1.26 -10.21 26.83
C GLY A 238 -2.04 -10.92 25.72
N GLU A 239 -2.44 -12.17 25.95
CA GLU A 239 -3.08 -13.04 24.94
C GLU A 239 -4.33 -12.41 24.29
N ASP A 240 -5.20 -11.79 25.10
CA ASP A 240 -6.44 -11.18 24.62
C ASP A 240 -6.23 -9.85 23.86
N LYS A 241 -5.13 -9.15 24.15
CA LYS A 241 -4.86 -7.79 23.64
C LYS A 241 -3.76 -7.75 22.58
N ALA A 242 -3.05 -8.85 22.35
CA ALA A 242 -2.06 -8.96 21.31
C ALA A 242 -2.72 -8.79 19.93
N ASN A 243 -2.55 -7.59 19.36
CA ASN A 243 -3.05 -7.24 18.04
C ASN A 243 -1.87 -7.21 17.07
N TYR A 244 -1.68 -8.29 16.33
CA TYR A 244 -0.62 -8.39 15.35
C TYR A 244 -1.11 -9.00 14.03
N SER A 245 -0.50 -8.56 12.93
CA SER A 245 -0.65 -9.16 11.61
C SER A 245 0.56 -9.97 11.19
N LEU A 246 0.33 -10.89 10.26
CA LEU A 246 1.37 -11.61 9.54
C LEU A 246 1.30 -11.27 8.06
N ASP A 247 2.41 -10.81 7.51
CA ASP A 247 2.55 -10.63 6.07
C ASP A 247 3.19 -11.89 5.49
N LEU A 248 2.54 -12.50 4.49
CA LEU A 248 2.99 -13.70 3.77
C LEU A 248 3.10 -13.39 2.28
N ILE A 249 4.05 -14.03 1.59
CA ILE A 249 4.22 -13.88 0.15
C ILE A 249 4.09 -15.26 -0.52
N SER A 250 3.08 -15.39 -1.36
CA SER A 250 2.88 -16.50 -2.29
C SER A 250 3.65 -16.27 -3.59
N GLY A 251 3.72 -17.27 -4.47
CA GLY A 251 4.40 -17.10 -5.77
C GLY A 251 5.94 -16.95 -5.69
N VAL A 252 6.55 -17.16 -4.52
CA VAL A 252 8.02 -17.01 -4.38
C VAL A 252 8.79 -18.16 -5.02
N PRO A 253 10.01 -17.93 -5.53
CA PRO A 253 10.78 -18.98 -6.18
C PRO A 253 11.01 -20.20 -5.27
N GLY A 254 10.66 -21.38 -5.77
CA GLY A 254 10.77 -22.64 -5.04
C GLY A 254 9.62 -22.94 -4.07
N LEU A 255 8.64 -22.06 -3.91
CA LEU A 255 7.44 -22.35 -3.13
C LEU A 255 6.58 -23.40 -3.84
N THR A 256 6.40 -24.54 -3.20
CA THR A 256 5.51 -25.61 -3.68
C THR A 256 4.10 -25.42 -3.13
N LEU A 257 3.10 -26.02 -3.77
CA LEU A 257 1.72 -26.03 -3.24
C LEU A 257 1.67 -26.62 -1.83
N ALA A 258 2.38 -27.72 -1.56
CA ALA A 258 2.45 -28.31 -0.23
C ALA A 258 3.07 -27.34 0.79
N GLY A 259 4.19 -26.68 0.44
CA GLY A 259 4.81 -25.66 1.27
C GLY A 259 3.88 -24.48 1.56
N TRP A 260 3.08 -24.06 0.58
CA TRP A 260 2.07 -23.01 0.77
C TRP A 260 0.97 -23.43 1.74
N THR A 261 0.44 -24.64 1.59
CA THR A 261 -0.60 -25.16 2.50
C THR A 261 -0.09 -25.28 3.94
N ASP A 262 1.18 -25.69 4.13
CA ASP A 262 1.83 -25.77 5.43
C ASP A 262 2.08 -24.39 6.05
N ALA A 263 2.52 -23.41 5.26
CA ALA A 263 2.72 -22.03 5.73
C ALA A 263 1.43 -21.42 6.28
N LEU A 264 0.31 -21.58 5.56
CA LEU A 264 -1.01 -21.12 6.03
C LEU A 264 -1.46 -21.88 7.27
N HIS A 265 -1.18 -23.19 7.35
CA HIS A 265 -1.48 -23.98 8.53
C HIS A 265 -0.71 -23.50 9.77
N LYS A 266 0.58 -23.20 9.63
CA LYS A 266 1.40 -22.64 10.71
C LYS A 266 0.89 -21.27 11.14
N ALA A 267 0.58 -20.38 10.19
CA ALA A 267 0.06 -19.04 10.48
C ALA A 267 -1.19 -19.06 11.38
N VAL A 268 -2.19 -19.87 11.04
CA VAL A 268 -3.45 -19.97 11.82
C VAL A 268 -3.32 -20.78 13.12
N SER A 269 -2.22 -21.54 13.26
CA SER A 269 -1.92 -22.36 14.44
C SER A 269 -1.21 -21.59 15.54
N LEU A 270 -0.67 -20.40 15.24
CA LEU A 270 -0.09 -19.51 16.24
C LEU A 270 -1.12 -19.14 17.33
N ARG A 271 -0.60 -18.92 18.54
CA ARG A 271 -1.40 -18.55 19.73
C ARG A 271 -0.74 -17.35 20.43
N PRO A 272 -1.48 -16.25 20.66
CA PRO A 272 -2.84 -15.98 20.18
C PRO A 272 -2.88 -15.95 18.64
N LYS A 273 -4.06 -16.20 18.05
CA LYS A 273 -4.19 -16.17 16.58
C LYS A 273 -3.86 -14.75 16.07
N PRO A 274 -3.17 -14.61 14.92
CA PRO A 274 -2.96 -13.31 14.30
C PRO A 274 -4.31 -12.69 13.99
N LYS A 275 -4.52 -11.45 14.39
CA LYS A 275 -5.78 -10.72 14.16
C LYS A 275 -5.99 -10.41 12.69
N HIS A 276 -4.91 -10.40 11.93
CA HIS A 276 -4.91 -10.08 10.51
C HIS A 276 -3.80 -10.86 9.78
N ILE A 277 -4.06 -11.30 8.55
CA ILE A 277 -3.07 -11.97 7.70
C ILE A 277 -3.14 -11.30 6.33
N SER A 278 -2.00 -10.82 5.86
CA SER A 278 -1.83 -10.35 4.49
C SER A 278 -1.19 -11.46 3.67
N VAL A 279 -1.76 -11.77 2.51
CA VAL A 279 -1.25 -12.72 1.52
C VAL A 279 -1.01 -11.95 0.23
N TYR A 280 0.26 -11.67 -0.03
CA TYR A 280 0.69 -11.02 -1.26
C TYR A 280 1.07 -12.07 -2.31
N ASP A 281 0.81 -11.74 -3.57
CA ASP A 281 1.45 -12.45 -4.68
C ASP A 281 2.79 -11.76 -4.99
N LEU A 282 3.82 -12.55 -5.29
CA LEU A 282 5.13 -11.99 -5.60
C LEU A 282 5.06 -11.21 -6.92
N GLN A 283 5.32 -9.91 -6.84
CA GLN A 283 5.55 -9.09 -8.02
C GLN A 283 7.05 -8.96 -8.28
N VAL A 284 7.47 -9.37 -9.47
CA VAL A 284 8.88 -9.29 -9.89
C VAL A 284 9.11 -7.94 -10.55
N GLU A 285 9.63 -7.00 -9.76
CA GLU A 285 9.96 -5.66 -10.24
C GLU A 285 11.35 -5.62 -10.89
N SER A 286 11.46 -4.98 -12.05
CA SER A 286 12.69 -4.95 -12.87
C SER A 286 13.90 -4.36 -12.16
N GLY A 287 13.68 -3.44 -11.21
CA GLY A 287 14.72 -2.82 -10.40
C GLY A 287 15.30 -3.71 -9.28
N THR A 288 14.74 -4.90 -9.05
CA THR A 288 15.09 -5.76 -7.91
C THR A 288 16.07 -6.86 -8.27
N THR A 289 16.62 -7.56 -7.27
CA THR A 289 17.46 -8.74 -7.51
C THR A 289 16.68 -9.84 -8.21
N PHE A 290 15.45 -10.11 -7.80
CA PHE A 290 14.55 -11.02 -8.51
C PHE A 290 14.25 -10.54 -9.92
N GLY A 291 14.05 -9.24 -10.13
CA GLY A 291 13.95 -8.65 -11.47
C GLY A 291 15.11 -9.01 -12.37
N LYS A 292 16.35 -8.99 -11.85
CA LYS A 292 17.54 -9.40 -12.60
C LYS A 292 17.62 -10.91 -12.84
N TRP A 293 17.17 -11.73 -11.88
CA TRP A 293 17.24 -13.20 -11.99
C TRP A 293 16.17 -13.78 -12.91
N TYR A 294 14.99 -13.18 -12.92
CA TYR A 294 13.81 -13.66 -13.63
C TYR A 294 13.36 -12.73 -14.76
N ALA A 295 14.16 -11.72 -15.11
CA ALA A 295 13.96 -11.00 -16.36
C ALA A 295 13.96 -11.99 -17.52
N ASP A 296 13.00 -11.85 -18.42
CA ASP A 296 13.02 -12.52 -19.71
C ASP A 296 14.29 -12.05 -20.45
N ALA A 297 15.33 -12.88 -20.48
CA ALA A 297 16.46 -12.64 -21.35
C ALA A 297 15.99 -12.93 -22.79
N VAL A 298 15.77 -11.85 -23.54
CA VAL A 298 15.66 -11.88 -24.99
C VAL A 298 17.09 -11.82 -25.52
N GLU A 299 17.65 -12.96 -25.93
CA GLU A 299 18.80 -12.94 -26.83
C GLU A 299 18.28 -12.74 -28.26
N GLU A 300 18.71 -11.66 -28.91
CA GLU A 300 18.67 -11.56 -30.36
C GLU A 300 19.75 -12.49 -30.90
N LYS A 301 19.36 -13.68 -31.37
CA LYS A 301 20.23 -14.49 -32.23
C LYS A 301 19.88 -14.18 -33.68
N GLU A 302 20.83 -13.59 -34.39
CA GLU A 302 20.85 -13.65 -35.85
C GLU A 302 21.08 -15.11 -36.25
N ASP A 303 20.18 -15.67 -37.07
CA ASP A 303 20.50 -16.88 -37.82
C ASP A 303 21.30 -16.52 -39.07
N ASP A 304 21.97 -17.51 -39.69
CA ASP A 304 22.78 -17.34 -40.91
C ASP A 304 21.97 -16.83 -42.14
N GLU A 305 20.65 -16.62 -42.00
CA GLU A 305 19.73 -16.12 -43.02
C GLU A 305 19.13 -14.72 -42.70
N GLY A 306 19.53 -14.09 -41.59
CA GLY A 306 19.15 -12.71 -41.26
C GLY A 306 17.73 -12.53 -40.70
N ALA A 307 17.10 -13.58 -40.18
CA ALA A 307 15.82 -13.50 -39.49
C ALA A 307 16.02 -13.48 -37.96
N THR A 308 15.66 -12.37 -37.31
CA THR A 308 15.72 -12.24 -35.85
C THR A 308 14.67 -13.16 -35.20
N LYS A 309 15.11 -14.26 -34.60
CA LYS A 309 14.26 -15.09 -33.74
C LYS A 309 14.48 -14.66 -32.29
N LEU A 310 13.45 -14.08 -31.66
CA LEU A 310 13.45 -13.89 -30.20
C LEU A 310 13.47 -15.27 -29.53
N ALA A 311 14.64 -15.73 -29.12
CA ALA A 311 14.76 -16.91 -28.29
C ALA A 311 14.54 -16.50 -26.83
N ARG A 312 13.41 -16.93 -26.24
CA ARG A 312 13.20 -16.84 -24.78
C ARG A 312 14.19 -17.78 -24.11
N ILE A 313 15.15 -17.24 -23.36
CA ILE A 313 15.90 -18.04 -22.40
C ILE A 313 14.97 -18.27 -21.20
N PRO A 314 14.68 -19.53 -20.80
CA PRO A 314 13.94 -19.77 -19.57
C PRO A 314 14.69 -19.11 -18.41
N PRO A 315 14.03 -18.31 -17.56
CA PRO A 315 14.69 -17.74 -16.40
C PRO A 315 15.28 -18.88 -15.54
N ALA A 316 16.50 -18.66 -15.07
CA ALA A 316 17.48 -19.66 -14.65
C ALA A 316 16.93 -20.97 -14.06
N THR A 317 17.04 -22.08 -14.81
CA THR A 317 16.96 -23.46 -14.28
C THR A 317 18.30 -23.91 -13.70
N SER A 318 18.97 -23.02 -12.96
CA SER A 318 20.26 -23.31 -12.32
C SER A 318 20.03 -23.86 -10.92
N LEU A 319 20.92 -24.73 -10.44
CA LEU A 319 20.94 -25.20 -9.04
C LEU A 319 20.98 -24.03 -8.01
N LEU A 320 21.30 -22.81 -8.44
CA LEU A 320 21.39 -21.61 -7.61
C LEU A 320 20.11 -20.76 -7.53
N HIS A 321 19.15 -20.91 -8.46
CA HIS A 321 17.92 -20.12 -8.49
C HIS A 321 16.71 -21.02 -8.80
N PRO A 322 15.83 -21.30 -7.82
CA PRO A 322 14.60 -22.05 -8.08
C PRO A 322 13.70 -21.32 -9.10
N SER A 323 12.87 -22.07 -9.83
CA SER A 323 11.87 -21.48 -10.72
C SER A 323 10.76 -20.78 -9.94
N LEU A 324 10.17 -19.76 -10.56
CA LEU A 324 8.90 -19.20 -10.10
C LEU A 324 7.77 -20.26 -10.26
N PRO A 325 6.77 -20.29 -9.36
CA PRO A 325 5.57 -21.09 -9.56
C PRO A 325 4.86 -20.72 -10.87
N SER A 326 4.13 -21.68 -11.45
CA SER A 326 3.34 -21.42 -12.66
C SER A 326 2.14 -20.51 -12.35
N ALA A 327 1.54 -19.89 -13.37
CA ALA A 327 0.32 -19.10 -13.20
C ALA A 327 -0.83 -19.93 -12.61
N ASP A 328 -0.93 -21.21 -12.98
CA ASP A 328 -1.92 -22.14 -12.44
C ASP A 328 -1.64 -22.44 -10.95
N ASP A 329 -0.37 -22.59 -10.57
CA ASP A 329 0.02 -22.75 -9.16
C ASP A 329 -0.30 -21.49 -8.35
N CYS A 330 0.02 -20.29 -8.84
CA CYS A 330 -0.33 -19.03 -8.18
C CYS A 330 -1.85 -18.88 -8.01
N ALA A 331 -2.63 -19.21 -9.04
CA ALA A 331 -4.09 -19.21 -8.96
C ALA A 331 -4.60 -20.23 -7.92
N PHE A 332 -4.00 -21.42 -7.85
CA PHE A 332 -4.31 -22.39 -6.81
C PHE A 332 -3.97 -21.84 -5.42
N MET A 333 -2.78 -21.26 -5.23
CA MET A 333 -2.34 -20.70 -3.95
C MET A 333 -3.31 -19.62 -3.45
N TYR A 334 -3.76 -18.73 -4.35
CA TYR A 334 -4.75 -17.69 -4.05
C TYR A 334 -6.09 -18.28 -3.60
N ARG A 335 -6.68 -19.17 -4.41
CA ARG A 335 -7.95 -19.84 -4.10
C ARG A 335 -7.89 -20.64 -2.80
N TYR A 336 -6.79 -21.36 -2.59
CA TYR A 336 -6.57 -22.14 -1.39
C TYR A 336 -6.47 -21.22 -0.16
N ALA A 337 -5.71 -20.12 -0.24
CA ALA A 337 -5.60 -19.15 0.85
C ALA A 337 -6.97 -18.60 1.25
N SER A 338 -7.76 -18.15 0.27
CA SER A 338 -9.11 -17.63 0.53
C SER A 338 -9.99 -18.66 1.24
N GLY A 339 -10.17 -19.84 0.65
CA GLY A 339 -11.02 -20.88 1.23
C GLY A 339 -10.53 -21.34 2.61
N TYR A 340 -9.22 -21.53 2.76
CA TYR A 340 -8.60 -22.05 3.98
C TYR A 340 -8.70 -21.07 5.16
N LEU A 341 -8.43 -19.79 4.92
CA LEU A 341 -8.50 -18.74 5.94
C LEU A 341 -9.95 -18.43 6.31
N ARG A 342 -10.87 -18.37 5.33
CA ARG A 342 -12.31 -18.18 5.58
C ARG A 342 -12.91 -19.29 6.42
N ALA A 343 -12.53 -20.55 6.16
CA ALA A 343 -12.93 -21.69 6.99
C ALA A 343 -12.42 -21.60 8.44
N ARG A 344 -11.54 -20.64 8.75
CA ARG A 344 -10.95 -20.40 10.08
C ARG A 344 -11.34 -19.06 10.68
N SER A 345 -12.49 -18.53 10.25
CA SER A 345 -13.11 -17.30 10.73
C SER A 345 -12.38 -16.02 10.33
N TYR A 346 -11.52 -16.07 9.32
CA TYR A 346 -10.99 -14.85 8.71
C TYR A 346 -11.95 -14.35 7.63
N GLU A 347 -12.25 -13.05 7.64
CA GLU A 347 -12.91 -12.37 6.54
C GLU A 347 -11.89 -11.94 5.50
N HIS A 348 -12.04 -12.38 4.25
CA HIS A 348 -11.32 -11.82 3.11
C HIS A 348 -11.96 -10.47 2.74
N TYR A 349 -11.38 -9.37 3.23
CA TYR A 349 -12.02 -8.04 3.14
C TYR A 349 -11.45 -7.16 2.01
N GLU A 350 -10.24 -7.45 1.54
CA GLU A 350 -9.64 -6.85 0.33
C GLU A 350 -8.69 -7.84 -0.36
N ILE A 351 -8.30 -7.54 -1.60
CA ILE A 351 -7.55 -8.38 -2.55
C ILE A 351 -6.49 -9.29 -1.92
N SER A 352 -5.76 -8.79 -0.93
CA SER A 352 -4.63 -9.42 -0.26
C SER A 352 -4.79 -9.62 1.24
N SER A 353 -5.87 -9.16 1.88
CA SER A 353 -5.96 -9.20 3.36
C SER A 353 -7.17 -9.94 3.93
N TYR A 354 -6.88 -10.58 5.06
CA TYR A 354 -7.77 -11.42 5.82
C TYR A 354 -7.82 -10.95 7.27
N ALA A 355 -9.01 -10.67 7.81
CA ALA A 355 -9.21 -10.19 9.17
C ALA A 355 -9.90 -11.25 10.03
N LEU A 356 -9.31 -11.62 11.17
CA LEU A 356 -9.94 -12.56 12.09
C LEU A 356 -11.23 -11.93 12.64
N GLN A 357 -12.31 -12.71 12.68
CA GLN A 357 -13.56 -12.30 13.32
C GLN A 357 -13.54 -12.59 14.82
N ASP A 358 -14.08 -11.66 15.61
CA ASP A 358 -14.30 -11.82 17.04
C ASP A 358 -15.48 -12.78 17.35
N GLY A 359 -15.77 -13.01 18.64
CA GLY A 359 -16.82 -13.93 19.08
C GLY A 359 -18.25 -13.56 18.66
N ILE A 360 -18.48 -12.33 18.19
CA ILE A 360 -19.77 -11.88 17.65
C ILE A 360 -19.73 -11.61 16.13
N GLY A 361 -18.63 -11.98 15.46
CA GLY A 361 -18.48 -11.90 14.01
C GLY A 361 -17.92 -10.58 13.49
N ARG A 362 -17.43 -9.67 14.34
CA ARG A 362 -16.81 -8.42 13.87
C ARG A 362 -15.36 -8.68 13.41
N PRO A 363 -14.99 -8.26 12.19
CA PRO A 363 -13.66 -8.50 11.65
C PRO A 363 -12.65 -7.47 12.16
N HIS A 364 -11.46 -7.93 12.58
CA HIS A 364 -10.32 -7.09 12.93
C HIS A 364 -9.59 -6.55 11.67
N ARG A 365 -10.29 -5.82 10.81
CA ARG A 365 -9.71 -5.18 9.61
C ARG A 365 -8.70 -4.11 10.04
N SER A 366 -7.57 -3.97 9.34
CA SER A 366 -6.64 -2.87 9.62
C SER A 366 -7.33 -1.54 9.31
N LYS A 367 -7.37 -0.64 10.30
CA LYS A 367 -7.92 0.71 10.10
C LYS A 367 -7.07 1.51 9.13
N HIS A 368 -5.75 1.38 9.22
CA HIS A 368 -4.85 2.09 8.32
C HIS A 368 -4.99 1.63 6.86
N ASN A 369 -5.11 0.32 6.61
CA ASN A 369 -5.29 -0.17 5.24
C ASN A 369 -6.60 0.34 4.63
N GLN A 370 -7.69 0.36 5.40
CA GLN A 370 -9.01 0.79 4.92
C GLN A 370 -9.01 2.23 4.39
N ILE A 371 -8.15 3.10 4.91
CA ILE A 371 -8.02 4.49 4.45
C ILE A 371 -7.69 4.58 2.97
N TYR A 372 -6.81 3.71 2.48
CA TYR A 372 -6.42 3.69 1.07
C TYR A 372 -7.53 3.16 0.14
N TRP A 373 -8.50 2.43 0.69
CA TRP A 373 -9.59 1.80 -0.05
C TRP A 373 -10.90 2.57 0.05
N GLU A 374 -10.94 3.69 0.77
CA GLU A 374 -12.14 4.52 0.91
C GLU A 374 -12.27 5.54 -0.20
N ILE A 375 -13.51 5.82 -0.58
CA ILE A 375 -13.83 6.89 -1.52
C ILE A 375 -13.41 8.22 -0.88
N GLY A 376 -12.44 8.90 -1.49
CA GLY A 376 -11.91 10.16 -0.96
C GLY A 376 -11.05 10.00 0.29
N GLY A 377 -10.54 8.80 0.58
CA GLY A 377 -9.64 8.55 1.71
C GLY A 377 -8.44 9.50 1.72
N LYS A 378 -8.14 10.06 2.89
CA LYS A 378 -7.10 11.09 3.06
C LYS A 378 -6.01 10.61 4.01
N TRP A 379 -4.77 10.87 3.66
CA TRP A 379 -3.64 10.58 4.53
C TRP A 379 -2.49 11.56 4.37
N TYR A 380 -1.87 11.86 5.50
CA TYR A 380 -0.52 12.40 5.52
C TYR A 380 0.45 11.22 5.48
N ALA A 381 1.54 11.41 4.75
CA ALA A 381 2.71 10.56 4.84
C ALA A 381 3.90 11.45 5.25
N ILE A 382 4.92 10.94 5.93
CA ILE A 382 6.09 11.73 6.37
C ILE A 382 7.33 10.86 6.18
N GLY A 383 8.45 11.48 5.79
CA GLY A 383 9.70 10.76 5.57
C GLY A 383 10.03 10.49 4.10
N LEU A 384 11.29 10.09 3.87
CA LEU A 384 11.83 9.85 2.53
C LEU A 384 10.96 8.89 1.69
N GLY A 385 10.70 9.29 0.44
CA GLY A 385 9.88 8.55 -0.52
C GLY A 385 8.39 8.42 -0.15
N ALA A 386 7.94 8.97 0.98
CA ALA A 386 6.55 8.89 1.40
C ALA A 386 5.65 9.76 0.49
N THR A 387 4.40 9.34 0.27
CA THR A 387 3.45 10.07 -0.58
C THR A 387 2.16 10.34 0.18
N SER A 388 1.84 11.60 0.44
CA SER A 388 0.55 12.00 1.03
C SER A 388 -0.54 12.01 -0.04
N ASN A 389 -1.79 11.84 0.37
CA ASN A 389 -2.97 12.18 -0.43
C ASN A 389 -3.88 13.06 0.42
N VAL A 390 -3.90 14.35 0.11
CA VAL A 390 -4.68 15.34 0.85
C VAL A 390 -5.57 16.04 -0.16
N ASN A 391 -6.89 15.94 0.05
CA ASN A 391 -7.92 16.53 -0.81
C ASN A 391 -7.82 16.12 -2.30
N GLY A 392 -7.36 14.89 -2.57
CA GLY A 392 -7.24 14.36 -3.94
C GLY A 392 -5.91 14.69 -4.62
N THR A 393 -5.01 15.43 -3.96
CA THR A 393 -3.69 15.74 -4.50
C THR A 393 -2.63 14.85 -3.84
N ARG A 394 -1.80 14.21 -4.68
CA ARG A 394 -0.68 13.38 -4.23
C ARG A 394 0.60 14.20 -4.10
N TYR A 395 1.28 14.07 -2.97
CA TYR A 395 2.53 14.78 -2.68
C TYR A 395 3.63 13.82 -2.24
N SER A 396 4.61 13.61 -3.13
CA SER A 396 5.71 12.67 -2.94
C SER A 396 6.96 13.36 -2.40
N ARG A 397 7.68 12.69 -1.51
CA ARG A 397 8.97 13.16 -0.98
C ARG A 397 10.13 12.63 -1.82
N PRO A 398 11.30 13.30 -1.81
CA PRO A 398 12.51 12.74 -2.37
C PRO A 398 12.79 11.33 -1.86
N ARG A 399 13.17 10.42 -2.76
CA ARG A 399 13.40 9.00 -2.42
C ARG A 399 14.80 8.74 -1.87
N ALA A 400 15.77 9.59 -2.16
CA ALA A 400 17.12 9.46 -1.64
C ALA A 400 17.27 10.18 -0.29
N LEU A 401 17.98 9.55 0.66
CA LEU A 401 18.17 10.08 2.00
C LEU A 401 18.79 11.48 2.00
N SER A 402 19.84 11.71 1.21
CA SER A 402 20.51 13.00 1.11
C SER A 402 19.61 14.11 0.55
N GLU A 403 18.78 13.77 -0.43
CA GLU A 403 17.84 14.72 -1.05
C GLU A 403 16.73 15.09 -0.07
N TYR A 404 16.18 14.11 0.65
CA TYR A 404 15.16 14.34 1.67
C TYR A 404 15.70 15.19 2.83
N ASN A 405 16.93 14.89 3.31
CA ASN A 405 17.59 15.68 4.35
C ASN A 405 17.91 17.12 3.88
N GLY A 406 18.14 17.33 2.58
CA GLY A 406 18.30 18.67 2.01
C GLY A 406 16.97 19.41 1.96
N TRP A 407 15.96 18.78 1.33
CA TRP A 407 14.61 19.33 1.17
C TRP A 407 13.98 19.77 2.49
N THR A 408 14.08 18.97 3.55
CA THR A 408 13.54 19.31 4.88
C THR A 408 14.21 20.51 5.56
N LYS A 409 15.44 20.86 5.18
CA LYS A 409 16.13 22.06 5.71
C LYS A 409 15.65 23.36 5.05
N ASP A 410 15.03 23.24 3.88
CA ASP A 410 14.57 24.38 3.09
C ASP A 410 13.06 24.64 3.28
N LEU A 411 12.35 23.72 3.96
CA LEU A 411 10.97 23.93 4.40
C LEU A 411 10.84 25.23 5.21
N GLY A 412 9.94 26.12 4.77
CA GLY A 412 9.63 27.38 5.46
C GLY A 412 10.63 28.54 5.27
N LYS A 413 11.62 28.42 4.37
CA LYS A 413 12.64 29.47 4.16
C LYS A 413 12.37 30.43 2.98
N ASP A 414 11.30 30.25 2.22
CA ASP A 414 10.98 31.12 1.08
C ASP A 414 9.68 31.92 1.34
N ASP A 415 9.85 33.23 1.55
CA ASP A 415 8.86 34.18 2.11
C ASP A 415 7.85 34.72 1.06
N SER A 416 7.74 34.09 -0.12
CA SER A 416 6.98 34.68 -1.23
C SER A 416 5.99 33.79 -1.99
N SER A 417 5.85 32.50 -1.66
CA SER A 417 4.77 31.64 -2.23
C SER A 417 4.62 30.24 -1.63
N ASN A 418 5.45 29.84 -0.66
CA ASN A 418 5.48 28.46 -0.17
C ASN A 418 4.74 28.29 1.14
N ASP A 419 3.40 28.26 1.08
CA ASP A 419 2.70 27.31 1.93
C ASP A 419 3.31 25.93 1.67
N PRO A 420 3.44 25.05 2.68
CA PRO A 420 3.93 23.71 2.40
C PRO A 420 3.10 23.07 1.28
N PRO A 421 3.67 22.19 0.45
CA PRO A 421 3.00 21.72 -0.78
C PRO A 421 1.60 21.16 -0.56
N TRP A 422 1.33 20.61 0.63
CA TRP A 422 0.03 20.08 1.05
C TRP A 422 -1.04 21.16 1.35
N MET A 423 -0.72 22.44 1.22
CA MET A 423 -1.61 23.61 1.40
C MET A 423 -1.63 24.56 0.20
N SER A 424 -0.62 24.51 -0.68
CA SER A 424 -0.60 25.37 -1.86
C SER A 424 -1.70 24.94 -2.83
N ASN A 425 -2.65 25.84 -3.09
CA ASN A 425 -3.60 25.72 -4.20
C ASN A 425 -2.91 25.83 -5.57
N ASP A 426 -1.62 26.17 -5.59
CA ASP A 426 -0.81 26.32 -6.79
C ASP A 426 -0.03 25.03 -7.10
N SER A 427 -0.30 24.52 -8.30
CA SER A 427 0.00 23.18 -8.79
C SER A 427 1.45 22.95 -9.26
N GLU A 428 2.41 23.84 -8.98
CA GLU A 428 3.63 23.90 -9.81
C GLU A 428 4.95 23.42 -9.20
N GLN A 429 5.03 22.98 -7.93
CA GLN A 429 6.32 22.49 -7.38
C GLN A 429 6.21 21.15 -6.65
N GLY A 430 6.26 20.11 -7.46
CA GLY A 430 6.18 18.69 -7.14
C GLY A 430 5.74 17.99 -8.42
N SER A 431 5.96 16.68 -8.58
CA SER A 431 5.25 15.93 -9.61
C SER A 431 3.77 15.83 -9.21
N ASN A 432 3.08 16.97 -9.19
CA ASN A 432 1.69 17.12 -8.79
C ASN A 432 0.85 16.52 -9.90
N GLN A 433 0.50 15.24 -9.75
CA GLN A 433 -0.57 14.65 -10.53
C GLN A 433 -1.88 15.11 -9.88
N THR A 434 -2.40 16.25 -10.33
CA THR A 434 -3.85 16.48 -10.22
C THR A 434 -4.52 15.45 -11.10
N ALA A 435 -5.19 14.48 -10.49
CA ALA A 435 -6.00 13.51 -11.22
C ALA A 435 -7.03 14.27 -12.07
N ASP A 436 -7.08 14.01 -13.38
CA ASP A 436 -8.20 14.46 -14.21
C ASP A 436 -9.51 13.88 -13.63
N LYS A 437 -10.67 14.43 -14.02
CA LYS A 437 -11.97 13.98 -13.52
C LYS A 437 -12.15 12.47 -13.68
N ASP A 438 -11.69 11.91 -14.80
CA ASP A 438 -11.76 10.49 -15.07
C ASP A 438 -10.75 9.70 -14.23
N ASP A 439 -9.53 10.21 -14.03
CA ASP A 439 -8.51 9.57 -13.20
C ASP A 439 -8.99 9.31 -11.75
N ALA A 440 -9.77 10.24 -11.18
CA ALA A 440 -10.32 10.07 -9.84
C ALA A 440 -11.36 8.95 -9.76
N LEU A 441 -12.22 8.80 -10.78
CA LEU A 441 -13.19 7.71 -10.84
C LEU A 441 -12.50 6.38 -11.09
N LEU A 442 -11.50 6.35 -11.98
CA LEU A 442 -10.71 5.15 -12.27
C LEU A 442 -10.02 4.65 -10.99
N ASP A 443 -9.43 5.54 -10.21
CA ASP A 443 -8.84 5.21 -8.90
C ASP A 443 -9.88 4.65 -7.92
N ILE A 444 -11.10 5.23 -7.87
CA ILE A 444 -12.20 4.74 -7.04
C ILE A 444 -12.64 3.33 -7.48
N ILE A 445 -12.85 3.11 -8.78
CA ILE A 445 -13.24 1.79 -9.32
C ILE A 445 -12.16 0.76 -8.99
N LEU A 446 -10.89 1.11 -9.23
CA LEU A 446 -9.73 0.25 -8.99
C LEU A 446 -9.62 -0.16 -7.52
N THR A 447 -9.82 0.79 -6.61
CA THR A 447 -9.70 0.56 -5.16
C THR A 447 -10.92 -0.16 -4.62
N ARG A 448 -12.14 0.32 -4.91
CA ARG A 448 -13.37 -0.21 -4.31
C ARG A 448 -13.71 -1.62 -4.76
N LEU A 449 -13.51 -1.96 -6.04
CA LEU A 449 -13.78 -3.32 -6.52
C LEU A 449 -12.83 -4.36 -5.93
N ARG A 450 -11.62 -3.96 -5.51
CA ARG A 450 -10.67 -4.83 -4.81
C ARG A 450 -10.97 -5.01 -3.32
N THR A 451 -12.13 -4.55 -2.86
CA THR A 451 -12.64 -4.80 -1.51
C THR A 451 -13.90 -5.66 -1.54
N LYS A 452 -14.17 -6.36 -0.45
CA LYS A 452 -15.40 -7.12 -0.24
C LYS A 452 -16.65 -6.24 -0.26
N ASP A 453 -16.48 -4.97 0.10
CA ASP A 453 -17.56 -4.01 0.20
C ASP A 453 -17.99 -3.51 -1.18
N GLY A 454 -17.11 -3.60 -2.18
CA GLY A 454 -17.40 -3.30 -3.58
C GLY A 454 -17.62 -1.82 -3.88
N LEU A 455 -18.06 -1.58 -5.12
CA LEU A 455 -18.30 -0.27 -5.70
C LEU A 455 -19.78 0.13 -5.51
N ASP A 456 -20.00 1.28 -4.86
CA ASP A 456 -21.31 1.87 -4.69
C ASP A 456 -21.73 2.61 -5.97
N LEU A 457 -22.78 2.14 -6.62
CA LEU A 457 -23.33 2.75 -7.84
C LEU A 457 -24.26 3.91 -7.54
N ASP A 458 -24.94 3.92 -6.39
CA ASP A 458 -25.83 5.01 -5.99
C ASP A 458 -25.00 6.26 -5.70
N TRP A 459 -23.81 6.10 -5.09
CA TRP A 459 -22.85 7.18 -4.91
C TRP A 459 -22.42 7.77 -6.26
N ILE A 460 -22.12 6.93 -7.27
CA ILE A 460 -21.73 7.39 -8.60
C ILE A 460 -22.90 8.11 -9.29
N ALA A 461 -24.10 7.54 -9.25
CA ALA A 461 -25.29 8.11 -9.87
C ALA A 461 -25.64 9.50 -9.31
N ASN A 462 -25.47 9.69 -7.99
CA ASN A 462 -25.81 10.93 -7.30
C ASN A 462 -24.63 11.92 -7.19
N ASN A 463 -23.44 11.56 -7.70
CA ASN A 463 -22.28 12.46 -7.64
C ASN A 463 -22.39 13.56 -8.70
N GLU A 464 -22.20 14.83 -8.31
CA GLU A 464 -22.28 15.98 -9.21
C GLU A 464 -21.28 15.93 -10.39
N LYS A 465 -20.18 15.17 -10.27
CA LYS A 465 -19.18 15.01 -11.33
C LYS A 465 -19.47 13.83 -12.27
N TYR A 466 -20.26 12.85 -11.81
CA TYR A 466 -20.58 11.64 -12.55
C TYR A 466 -22.08 11.59 -12.80
N GLY A 467 -22.65 10.41 -12.98
CA GLY A 467 -24.10 10.24 -13.12
C GLY A 467 -24.47 8.90 -13.73
N ASP A 468 -25.72 8.79 -14.16
CA ASP A 468 -26.30 7.54 -14.68
C ASP A 468 -25.55 6.99 -15.90
N SER A 469 -24.98 7.84 -16.77
CA SER A 469 -24.19 7.38 -17.93
C SER A 469 -22.98 6.54 -17.50
N TYR A 470 -22.23 7.00 -16.50
CA TYR A 470 -21.10 6.27 -15.93
C TYR A 470 -21.54 4.95 -15.30
N VAL A 471 -22.68 4.95 -14.58
CA VAL A 471 -23.25 3.73 -14.00
C VAL A 471 -23.58 2.72 -15.08
N GLU A 472 -24.20 3.14 -16.18
CA GLU A 472 -24.54 2.27 -17.29
C GLU A 472 -23.28 1.76 -18.02
N ALA A 473 -22.25 2.58 -18.21
CA ALA A 473 -20.95 2.16 -18.74
C ALA A 473 -20.30 1.07 -17.87
N ILE A 474 -20.27 1.30 -16.54
CA ILE A 474 -19.74 0.33 -15.57
C ILE A 474 -20.53 -0.99 -15.63
N LYS A 475 -21.86 -0.92 -15.68
CA LYS A 475 -22.72 -2.12 -15.81
C LYS A 475 -22.43 -2.89 -17.10
N ARG A 476 -22.22 -2.20 -18.23
CA ARG A 476 -21.81 -2.86 -19.48
C ARG A 476 -20.44 -3.54 -19.33
N GLY A 477 -19.48 -2.88 -18.69
CA GLY A 477 -18.14 -3.41 -18.45
C GLY A 477 -18.10 -4.65 -17.56
N VAL A 478 -19.07 -4.81 -16.65
CA VAL A 478 -19.15 -6.02 -15.82
C VAL A 478 -20.07 -7.10 -16.37
N LYS A 479 -20.83 -6.84 -17.45
CA LYS A 479 -21.93 -7.73 -17.85
C LYS A 479 -21.49 -9.16 -18.15
N TYR A 480 -20.41 -9.32 -18.92
CA TYR A 480 -19.85 -10.64 -19.21
C TYR A 480 -19.40 -11.36 -17.92
N PHE A 481 -18.85 -10.62 -16.97
CA PHE A 481 -18.32 -11.18 -15.72
C PHE A 481 -19.42 -11.54 -14.72
N GLU A 482 -20.56 -10.83 -14.76
CA GLU A 482 -21.78 -11.21 -14.07
C GLU A 482 -22.30 -12.56 -14.59
N ASP A 483 -22.37 -12.72 -15.91
CA ASP A 483 -22.84 -13.95 -16.55
C ASP A 483 -21.92 -15.16 -16.25
N THR A 484 -20.66 -14.92 -15.88
CA THR A 484 -19.69 -15.95 -15.44
C THR A 484 -19.51 -16.05 -13.92
N GLU A 485 -20.38 -15.42 -13.12
CA GLU A 485 -20.34 -15.46 -11.65
C GLU A 485 -19.04 -14.89 -11.01
N LEU A 486 -18.30 -14.07 -11.75
CA LEU A 486 -17.12 -13.35 -11.27
C LEU A 486 -17.47 -12.01 -10.60
N VAL A 487 -18.66 -11.49 -10.91
CA VAL A 487 -19.21 -10.26 -10.35
C VAL A 487 -20.64 -10.51 -9.89
N THR A 488 -21.01 -9.99 -8.72
CA THR A 488 -22.40 -9.87 -8.31
C THR A 488 -22.84 -8.42 -8.47
N VAL A 489 -23.90 -8.22 -9.24
CA VAL A 489 -24.59 -6.93 -9.36
C VAL A 489 -25.85 -6.98 -8.51
N SER A 490 -25.97 -6.05 -7.59
CA SER A 490 -27.13 -5.87 -6.72
C SER A 490 -27.64 -4.43 -6.84
N PRO A 491 -28.88 -4.12 -6.41
CA PRO A 491 -29.37 -2.75 -6.42
C PRO A 491 -28.36 -1.81 -5.72
N GLY A 492 -27.89 -0.79 -6.43
CA GLY A 492 -26.94 0.21 -5.93
C GLY A 492 -25.50 -0.26 -5.75
N ARG A 493 -25.12 -1.51 -6.06
CA ARG A 493 -23.76 -2.00 -5.73
C ARG A 493 -23.24 -3.14 -6.62
N ILE A 494 -21.96 -3.05 -6.97
CA ILE A 494 -21.20 -4.10 -7.66
C ILE A 494 -20.14 -4.67 -6.72
N LYS A 495 -20.03 -6.00 -6.65
CA LYS A 495 -19.01 -6.70 -5.87
C LYS A 495 -18.33 -7.76 -6.72
N LEU A 496 -17.02 -7.91 -6.56
CA LEU A 496 -16.29 -9.06 -7.09
C LEU A 496 -16.60 -10.28 -6.20
N THR A 497 -16.76 -11.45 -6.81
CA THR A 497 -16.93 -12.68 -6.05
C THR A 497 -15.60 -13.17 -5.48
N ASP A 498 -15.65 -13.86 -4.35
CA ASP A 498 -14.46 -14.40 -3.68
C ASP A 498 -14.45 -15.94 -3.79
N PRO A 499 -13.38 -16.56 -4.32
CA PRO A 499 -12.09 -15.93 -4.66
C PRO A 499 -11.94 -15.48 -6.12
N ASP A 500 -12.73 -16.01 -7.04
CA ASP A 500 -12.42 -15.90 -8.48
C ASP A 500 -12.60 -14.47 -9.02
N GLY A 501 -13.64 -13.74 -8.62
CA GLY A 501 -13.79 -12.34 -8.97
C GLY A 501 -12.60 -11.48 -8.54
N PHE A 502 -12.08 -11.68 -7.32
CA PHE A 502 -10.86 -11.03 -6.86
C PHE A 502 -9.62 -11.47 -7.65
N LEU A 503 -9.45 -12.77 -7.90
CA LEU A 503 -8.33 -13.29 -8.69
C LEU A 503 -8.28 -12.67 -10.11
N PHE A 504 -9.45 -12.45 -10.71
CA PHE A 504 -9.61 -11.83 -12.03
C PHE A 504 -9.89 -10.32 -11.99
N SER A 505 -9.67 -9.65 -10.84
CA SER A 505 -10.07 -8.25 -10.64
C SER A 505 -9.53 -7.33 -11.74
N ASN A 506 -8.31 -7.60 -12.21
CA ASN A 506 -7.66 -6.78 -13.23
C ASN A 506 -8.37 -6.85 -14.57
N ASN A 507 -8.77 -8.06 -14.99
CA ASN A 507 -9.51 -8.23 -16.25
C ASN A 507 -10.86 -7.53 -16.19
N ILE A 508 -11.54 -7.61 -15.04
CA ILE A 508 -12.85 -6.99 -14.82
C ILE A 508 -12.71 -5.45 -14.86
N ILE A 509 -11.78 -4.91 -14.08
CA ILE A 509 -11.55 -3.46 -13.99
C ILE A 509 -11.09 -2.88 -15.33
N SER A 510 -10.17 -3.55 -16.04
CA SER A 510 -9.75 -3.11 -17.38
C SER A 510 -10.90 -3.10 -18.39
N ASN A 511 -11.88 -4.00 -18.27
CA ASN A 511 -13.04 -3.98 -19.15
C ASN A 511 -13.99 -2.81 -18.83
N ILE A 512 -14.18 -2.50 -17.55
CA ILE A 512 -14.92 -1.30 -17.12
C ILE A 512 -14.27 -0.04 -17.69
N PHE A 513 -12.94 0.08 -17.58
CA PHE A 513 -12.21 1.25 -18.09
C PHE A 513 -12.41 1.43 -19.59
N ALA A 514 -12.33 0.34 -20.37
CA ALA A 514 -12.59 0.40 -21.81
C ALA A 514 -14.02 0.87 -22.14
N GLN A 515 -15.03 0.54 -21.32
CA GLN A 515 -16.40 1.02 -21.53
C GLN A 515 -16.61 2.47 -21.10
N LEU A 516 -15.80 2.98 -20.18
CA LEU A 516 -15.81 4.39 -19.79
C LEU A 516 -15.18 5.28 -20.86
N ASP A 517 -14.09 4.81 -21.47
CA ASP A 517 -13.42 5.52 -22.57
C ASP A 517 -14.33 5.64 -23.81
N ASP A 518 -15.16 4.63 -24.09
CA ASP A 518 -16.09 4.63 -25.24
C ASP A 518 -17.29 5.61 -25.05
N ASP A 519 -17.59 6.05 -23.82
CA ASP A 519 -18.74 6.91 -23.49
C ASP A 519 -18.34 8.40 -23.29
N THR A 520 -17.05 8.73 -23.29
CA THR A 520 -16.52 10.09 -23.13
C THR A 520 -16.19 10.81 -24.46
N ASP A 521 -16.28 10.10 -25.59
CA ASP A 521 -16.25 10.62 -26.97
C ASP A 521 -17.66 10.98 -27.49
#